data_AF-A0A255EFA7-F1
#
_entry.id   AF-A0A255EFA7-F1
#
_cell.length_a   1.000
_cell.length_b   1.000
_cell.length_c   1.000
_cell.angle_alpha   90.00
_cell.angle_beta   90.00
_cell.angle_gamma   90.00
#
_symmetry.space_group_name_H-M   'P 1'
#
loop_
_entity.id
_entity.type
_entity.pdbx_description
1 polymer ?
#
loop_
_entity_poly.entity_id
_entity_poly.type
_entity_poly.pdbx_seq_one_letter_code
_entity_poly.pdbx_strand_id
1 'polypeptide(L)'
;MPGVHTVGLFKPYERQSADAKEGRTSLVRTNEPSTKNAKVVTAPAPEPKPEQVPGAKKPHPTRSRKEAERERREALHPTLSKAERRKRERQAKFENRDKALQLTEKMPSRELMRNHIDSRRNLAEFALPVMIVILAVLLLGSQFPVLQVIASLATWLLLVLVVLDMWVMWRGYKKLLNERLPNEHTRGLFMYGLNRAMQIRRFRQPAPTIKRGEKF
;
A
#
# COMPACT_ATOMS: atom_id res chain seq x y z
N MET A 1 -8.80 44.67 29.12
CA MET A 1 -8.56 45.09 27.71
C MET A 1 -7.05 45.03 27.46
N PRO A 2 -6.60 44.62 26.26
CA PRO A 2 -5.79 43.41 26.09
C PRO A 2 -4.36 43.66 25.57
N GLY A 3 -3.47 42.68 25.79
CA GLY A 3 -2.17 42.58 25.12
C GLY A 3 -1.93 41.12 24.69
N VAL A 4 -2.22 40.83 23.43
CA VAL A 4 -2.18 39.52 22.80
C VAL A 4 -0.73 39.16 22.48
N HIS A 5 -0.18 38.10 23.07
CA HIS A 5 1.08 37.53 22.60
C HIS A 5 0.83 36.46 21.53
N THR A 6 1.61 36.64 20.48
CA THR A 6 1.50 36.11 19.12
C THR A 6 1.84 34.62 18.99
N VAL A 7 1.15 34.01 18.03
CA VAL A 7 1.37 32.68 17.47
C VAL A 7 2.79 32.51 16.93
N GLY A 8 3.37 31.33 17.17
CA GLY A 8 4.21 30.65 16.18
C GLY A 8 5.71 30.63 16.46
N LEU A 9 6.26 29.45 16.77
CA LEU A 9 7.61 29.10 16.33
C LEU A 9 7.70 27.60 16.07
N PHE A 10 7.36 27.22 14.84
CA PHE A 10 7.73 25.96 14.23
C PHE A 10 9.26 25.97 14.04
N LYS A 11 9.99 25.05 14.69
CA LYS A 11 11.43 24.86 14.51
C LYS A 11 11.68 23.65 13.59
N PRO A 12 11.92 23.84 12.29
CA PRO A 12 12.56 22.82 11.48
C PRO A 12 14.08 22.91 11.63
N TYR A 13 14.72 21.75 11.74
CA TYR A 13 16.16 21.58 11.88
C TYR A 13 16.96 22.34 10.82
N GLU A 14 17.95 23.11 11.28
CA GLU A 14 19.09 23.57 10.50
C GLU A 14 19.82 22.37 9.91
N ARG A 15 20.03 22.38 8.59
CA ARG A 15 21.15 21.68 7.98
C ARG A 15 21.92 22.70 7.15
N GLN A 16 23.06 23.06 7.71
CA GLN A 16 24.02 24.03 7.21
C GLN A 16 24.51 23.60 5.82
N SER A 17 24.58 24.61 4.96
CA SER A 17 25.26 24.66 3.67
C SER A 17 26.76 24.39 3.80
N ALA A 18 27.28 23.53 2.92
CA ALA A 18 28.51 23.71 2.12
C ALA A 18 29.07 22.34 1.73
N ASP A 19 28.78 21.88 0.52
CA ASP A 19 29.85 21.68 -0.46
C ASP A 19 29.26 21.49 -1.87
N ALA A 20 29.99 22.05 -2.82
CA ALA A 20 29.51 22.40 -4.13
C ALA A 20 30.12 21.49 -5.22
N LYS A 21 29.38 21.39 -6.33
CA LYS A 21 29.82 21.16 -7.72
C LYS A 21 30.33 19.77 -8.13
N GLU A 22 29.58 19.18 -9.07
CA GLU A 22 29.95 18.78 -10.46
C GLU A 22 29.02 17.63 -10.88
N GLY A 23 28.45 17.53 -12.08
CA GLY A 23 28.51 18.35 -13.27
C GLY A 23 27.25 18.08 -14.12
N ARG A 24 26.82 19.12 -14.84
CA ARG A 24 25.87 19.02 -15.95
C ARG A 24 26.66 18.73 -17.21
N THR A 25 26.26 17.70 -17.96
CA THR A 25 26.65 17.56 -19.36
C THR A 25 25.48 17.04 -20.18
N SER A 26 24.91 17.97 -20.94
CA SER A 26 24.01 17.78 -22.07
C SER A 26 24.78 17.31 -23.28
N LEU A 27 24.37 16.24 -23.97
CA LEU A 27 24.60 15.95 -25.39
C LEU A 27 23.65 14.77 -25.75
N VAL A 28 23.12 14.51 -26.94
CA VAL A 28 22.98 15.15 -28.25
C VAL A 28 21.99 14.24 -28.98
N ARG A 29 21.15 14.81 -29.84
CA ARG A 29 20.28 14.10 -30.79
C ARG A 29 21.05 13.84 -32.07
N THR A 30 21.11 12.60 -32.55
CA THR A 30 21.32 12.29 -33.97
C THR A 30 20.64 10.98 -34.35
N ASN A 31 19.77 11.08 -35.35
CA ASN A 31 19.25 9.97 -36.15
C ASN A 31 20.36 9.44 -37.07
N GLU A 32 20.31 8.17 -37.47
CA GLU A 32 20.62 7.73 -38.83
C GLU A 32 19.97 6.37 -39.16
N PRO A 33 19.74 6.07 -40.47
CA PRO A 33 18.73 5.14 -40.94
C PRO A 33 19.31 3.82 -41.47
N SER A 34 18.46 2.80 -41.67
CA SER A 34 18.81 1.62 -42.47
C SER A 34 17.70 1.29 -43.46
N THR A 35 17.99 1.61 -44.71
CA THR A 35 17.29 1.20 -45.94
C THR A 35 17.60 -0.26 -46.27
N LYS A 36 16.59 -1.04 -46.70
CA LYS A 36 16.75 -2.17 -47.64
C LYS A 36 15.48 -2.37 -48.48
N ASN A 37 15.61 -2.10 -49.78
CA ASN A 37 15.14 -2.80 -50.99
C ASN A 37 13.75 -3.52 -50.95
N ALA A 38 12.90 -3.46 -51.97
CA ALA A 38 13.20 -3.65 -53.40
C ALA A 38 12.07 -3.11 -54.31
N LYS A 39 12.41 -3.09 -55.60
CA LYS A 39 11.90 -2.31 -56.72
C LYS A 39 11.04 -3.20 -57.64
N VAL A 40 9.88 -2.73 -58.10
CA VAL A 40 9.27 -3.13 -59.38
C VAL A 40 8.68 -1.88 -60.05
N VAL A 41 9.06 -1.68 -61.30
CA VAL A 41 8.69 -0.59 -62.22
C VAL A 41 7.75 -1.16 -63.27
N THR A 42 6.70 -0.43 -63.69
CA THR A 42 6.20 -0.34 -65.09
C THR A 42 5.23 0.87 -65.20
N ALA A 43 5.32 1.63 -66.30
CA ALA A 43 4.74 2.95 -66.61
C ALA A 43 3.37 2.87 -67.37
N PRO A 44 2.84 3.93 -68.06
CA PRO A 44 2.27 5.21 -67.60
C PRO A 44 0.83 5.56 -68.17
N ALA A 45 0.12 6.49 -67.50
CA ALA A 45 -0.98 7.40 -67.98
C ALA A 45 -2.31 6.78 -68.53
N PRO A 46 -3.49 7.48 -68.52
CA PRO A 46 -3.75 8.91 -68.32
C PRO A 46 -4.81 9.27 -67.25
N GLU A 47 -4.92 10.58 -66.98
CA GLU A 47 -5.83 11.25 -66.04
C GLU A 47 -7.33 11.02 -66.30
N PRO A 48 -8.16 11.00 -65.24
CA PRO A 48 -9.53 11.46 -65.32
C PRO A 48 -9.75 12.70 -64.43
N LYS A 49 -10.17 13.76 -65.11
CA LYS A 49 -10.72 15.03 -64.63
C LYS A 49 -11.79 14.79 -63.54
N PRO A 50 -11.72 15.42 -62.35
CA PRO A 50 -12.75 15.23 -61.34
C PRO A 50 -14.03 15.98 -61.71
N GLU A 51 -15.08 15.20 -61.98
CA GLU A 51 -16.47 15.60 -62.07
C GLU A 51 -16.93 16.22 -60.74
N GLN A 52 -17.42 17.46 -60.81
CA GLN A 52 -17.92 18.20 -59.66
C GLN A 52 -19.30 17.66 -59.27
N VAL A 53 -19.39 17.04 -58.09
CA VAL A 53 -20.66 16.73 -57.43
C VAL A 53 -21.13 17.99 -56.68
N PRO A 54 -22.26 18.62 -57.05
CA PRO A 54 -22.76 19.78 -56.33
C PRO A 54 -23.61 19.30 -55.15
N GLY A 55 -23.17 19.57 -53.92
CA GLY A 55 -24.04 19.41 -52.75
C GLY A 55 -23.45 18.79 -51.47
N ALA A 56 -22.15 18.93 -51.19
CA ALA A 56 -21.65 18.67 -49.85
C ALA A 56 -21.83 19.93 -48.98
N LYS A 57 -22.78 19.90 -48.05
CA LYS A 57 -22.98 20.95 -47.04
C LYS A 57 -21.65 21.21 -46.32
N LYS A 58 -21.29 22.50 -46.22
CA LYS A 58 -20.07 23.00 -45.59
C LYS A 58 -19.82 22.31 -44.24
N PRO A 59 -18.57 21.95 -43.90
CA PRO A 59 -18.25 21.37 -42.60
C PRO A 59 -18.63 22.36 -41.51
N HIS A 60 -19.09 21.83 -40.37
CA HIS A 60 -19.55 22.60 -39.22
C HIS A 60 -18.68 23.84 -38.94
N PRO A 61 -19.27 24.95 -38.46
CA PRO A 61 -18.50 26.15 -38.13
C PRO A 61 -17.30 25.77 -37.26
N THR A 62 -16.08 26.03 -37.75
CA THR A 62 -14.88 25.97 -36.93
C THR A 62 -15.13 26.83 -35.71
N ARG A 63 -15.14 26.19 -34.53
CA ARG A 63 -15.33 26.87 -33.24
C ARG A 63 -14.48 28.14 -33.22
N SER A 64 -15.11 29.25 -32.85
CA SER A 64 -14.42 30.53 -32.83
C SER A 64 -13.18 30.40 -31.95
N ARG A 65 -12.03 30.92 -32.39
CA ARG A 65 -10.76 30.86 -31.65
C ARG A 65 -10.92 31.29 -30.18
N LYS A 66 -11.85 32.22 -29.94
CA LYS A 66 -12.23 32.73 -28.61
C LYS A 66 -12.93 31.71 -27.73
N GLU A 67 -13.74 30.82 -28.28
CA GLU A 67 -14.42 29.74 -27.56
C GLU A 67 -13.45 28.62 -27.22
N ALA A 68 -12.59 28.24 -28.18
CA ALA A 68 -11.53 27.28 -27.94
C ALA A 68 -10.54 27.76 -26.87
N GLU A 69 -10.21 29.06 -26.86
CA GLU A 69 -9.37 29.66 -25.82
C GLU A 69 -10.08 29.75 -24.46
N ARG A 70 -11.40 29.96 -24.41
CA ARG A 70 -12.20 29.95 -23.16
C ARG A 70 -12.30 28.56 -22.56
N GLU A 71 -12.63 27.56 -23.37
CA GLU A 71 -12.70 26.16 -22.94
C GLU A 71 -11.32 25.66 -22.50
N ARG A 72 -10.24 26.06 -23.19
CA ARG A 72 -8.86 25.79 -22.76
C ARG A 72 -8.53 26.46 -21.42
N ARG A 73 -8.98 27.70 -21.19
CA ARG A 73 -8.77 28.41 -19.91
C ARG A 73 -9.59 27.80 -18.77
N GLU A 74 -10.83 27.38 -19.02
CA GLU A 74 -11.71 26.72 -18.04
C GLU A 74 -11.21 25.30 -17.71
N ALA A 75 -10.63 24.59 -18.67
CA ALA A 75 -9.97 23.31 -18.44
C ALA A 75 -8.67 23.45 -17.61
N LEU A 76 -7.92 24.54 -17.80
CA LEU A 76 -6.69 24.83 -17.06
C LEU A 76 -6.97 25.38 -15.65
N HIS A 77 -8.05 26.15 -15.47
CA HIS A 77 -8.46 26.74 -14.21
C HIS A 77 -9.96 26.52 -13.97
N PRO A 78 -10.37 25.29 -13.61
CA PRO A 78 -11.75 25.04 -13.28
C PRO A 78 -12.09 25.86 -12.01
N THR A 79 -13.03 26.79 -12.13
CA THR A 79 -13.55 27.59 -11.02
C THR A 79 -14.48 26.72 -10.18
N LEU A 80 -13.91 25.74 -9.48
CA LEU A 80 -14.70 24.82 -8.66
C LEU A 80 -15.55 25.58 -7.65
N SER A 81 -16.79 25.17 -7.52
CA SER A 81 -17.62 25.55 -6.38
C SER A 81 -16.91 25.17 -5.06
N LYS A 82 -17.16 25.93 -3.98
CA LYS A 82 -16.64 25.64 -2.64
C LYS A 82 -16.97 24.20 -2.20
N ALA A 83 -18.10 23.65 -2.65
CA ALA A 83 -18.51 22.27 -2.39
C ALA A 83 -17.63 21.25 -3.13
N GLU A 84 -17.28 21.51 -4.39
CA GLU A 84 -16.42 20.65 -5.20
C GLU A 84 -14.96 20.67 -4.74
N ARG A 85 -14.45 21.85 -4.31
CA ARG A 85 -13.12 21.96 -3.68
C ARG A 85 -13.03 21.09 -2.43
N ARG A 86 -14.04 21.18 -1.54
CA ARG A 86 -14.11 20.34 -0.34
C ARG A 86 -14.21 18.85 -0.67
N LYS A 87 -14.92 18.46 -1.73
CA LYS A 87 -15.00 17.06 -2.18
C LYS A 87 -13.64 16.56 -2.67
N ARG A 88 -12.94 17.33 -3.50
CA ARG A 88 -11.58 16.99 -3.98
C ARG A 88 -10.56 16.96 -2.86
N GLU A 89 -10.59 17.91 -1.94
CA GLU A 89 -9.68 17.91 -0.77
C GLU A 89 -9.89 16.68 0.11
N ARG A 90 -11.15 16.26 0.33
CA ARG A 90 -11.44 15.00 1.03
C ARG A 90 -10.89 13.80 0.28
N GLN A 91 -11.14 13.70 -1.03
CA GLN A 91 -10.64 12.61 -1.86
C GLN A 91 -9.10 12.55 -1.86
N ALA A 92 -8.43 13.68 -2.07
CA ALA A 92 -6.97 13.76 -2.01
C ALA A 92 -6.41 13.36 -0.63
N LYS A 93 -7.07 13.76 0.46
CA LYS A 93 -6.70 13.31 1.82
C LYS A 93 -6.86 11.80 1.99
N PHE A 94 -7.94 11.23 1.50
CA PHE A 94 -8.15 9.77 1.54
C PHE A 94 -7.09 9.05 0.72
N GLU A 95 -6.85 9.45 -0.53
CA GLU A 95 -5.84 8.85 -1.40
C GLU A 95 -4.43 8.94 -0.81
N ASN A 96 -4.07 10.10 -0.26
CA ASN A 96 -2.76 10.29 0.38
C ASN A 96 -2.63 9.43 1.63
N ARG A 97 -3.70 9.29 2.42
CA ARG A 97 -3.73 8.39 3.59
C ARG A 97 -3.55 6.94 3.15
N ASP A 98 -4.28 6.51 2.13
CA ASP A 98 -4.23 5.13 1.65
C ASP A 98 -2.84 4.79 1.08
N LYS A 99 -2.22 5.71 0.33
CA LYS A 99 -0.83 5.58 -0.12
C LYS A 99 0.15 5.49 1.05
N ALA A 100 0.02 6.35 2.06
CA ALA A 100 0.88 6.32 3.24
C ALA A 100 0.74 5.01 4.04
N LEU A 101 -0.48 4.48 4.17
CA LEU A 101 -0.74 3.19 4.79
C LEU A 101 -0.09 2.05 3.99
N GLN A 102 -0.23 2.04 2.66
CA GLN A 102 0.41 1.04 1.80
C GLN A 102 1.93 1.06 1.90
N LEU A 103 2.56 2.25 1.96
CA LEU A 103 4.01 2.37 2.15
C LEU A 103 4.47 1.80 3.49
N THR A 104 3.68 2.03 4.55
CA THR A 104 3.97 1.54 5.89
C THR A 104 3.76 0.02 6.00
N GLU A 105 2.79 -0.54 5.28
CA GLU A 105 2.54 -1.99 5.27
C GLU A 105 3.56 -2.77 4.43
N LYS A 106 4.09 -2.18 3.36
CA LYS A 106 5.12 -2.78 2.48
C LYS A 106 6.54 -2.71 3.06
N MET A 107 6.70 -2.38 4.34
CA MET A 107 8.04 -2.39 4.96
C MET A 107 8.62 -3.81 4.95
N PRO A 108 9.88 -3.99 4.53
CA PRO A 108 10.50 -5.32 4.40
C PRO A 108 10.49 -6.09 5.73
N SER A 109 10.70 -5.39 6.85
CA SER A 109 10.54 -5.98 8.19
C SER A 109 9.14 -6.53 8.49
N ARG A 110 8.07 -5.83 8.07
CA ARG A 110 6.68 -6.29 8.28
C ARG A 110 6.31 -7.44 7.36
N GLU A 111 6.79 -7.42 6.13
CA GLU A 111 6.64 -8.54 5.21
C GLU A 111 7.34 -9.80 5.73
N LEU A 112 8.57 -9.66 6.24
CA LEU A 112 9.29 -10.76 6.87
C LEU A 112 8.54 -11.30 8.09
N MET A 113 7.96 -10.42 8.92
CA MET A 113 7.14 -10.82 10.07
C MET A 113 5.89 -11.59 9.63
N ARG A 114 5.21 -11.12 8.58
CA ARG A 114 4.04 -11.80 8.01
C ARG A 114 4.41 -13.22 7.60
N ASN A 115 5.47 -13.38 6.82
CA ASN A 115 5.90 -14.68 6.31
C ASN A 115 6.35 -15.61 7.45
N HIS A 116 7.01 -15.06 8.48
CA HIS A 116 7.41 -15.81 9.68
C HIS A 116 6.24 -16.27 10.54
N ILE A 117 5.17 -15.49 10.64
CA ILE A 117 3.96 -15.91 11.38
C ILE A 117 3.14 -16.90 10.56
N ASP A 118 3.01 -16.65 9.25
CA ASP A 118 2.13 -17.43 8.37
C ASP A 118 2.73 -18.81 7.99
N SER A 119 4.05 -18.98 8.04
CA SER A 119 4.71 -20.29 7.86
C SER A 119 4.57 -21.22 9.07
N ARG A 120 4.29 -20.69 10.26
CA ARG A 120 4.22 -21.46 11.52
C ARG A 120 2.82 -21.93 11.86
N ARG A 121 2.73 -22.91 12.76
CA ARG A 121 1.50 -23.23 13.49
C ARG A 121 1.48 -22.39 14.75
N ASN A 122 0.53 -21.45 14.88
CA ASN A 122 0.37 -20.67 16.10
C ASN A 122 -0.51 -21.43 17.09
N LEU A 123 -0.07 -21.55 18.35
CA LEU A 123 -0.88 -22.17 19.40
C LEU A 123 -2.16 -21.38 19.69
N ALA A 124 -2.15 -20.07 19.44
CA ALA A 124 -3.29 -19.18 19.64
C ALA A 124 -4.56 -19.64 18.90
N GLU A 125 -4.43 -20.23 17.70
CA GLU A 125 -5.57 -20.75 16.94
C GLU A 125 -6.17 -22.02 17.58
N PHE A 126 -5.36 -22.81 18.30
CA PHE A 126 -5.80 -23.97 19.07
C PHE A 126 -6.29 -23.61 20.47
N ALA A 127 -5.79 -22.51 21.04
CA ALA A 127 -6.23 -22.02 22.34
C ALA A 127 -7.73 -21.68 22.34
N LEU A 128 -8.27 -21.17 21.23
CA LEU A 128 -9.68 -20.82 21.10
C LEU A 128 -10.63 -22.03 21.28
N PRO A 129 -10.51 -23.13 20.49
CA PRO A 129 -11.35 -24.31 20.71
C PRO A 129 -11.09 -24.99 22.05
N VAL A 130 -9.84 -25.04 22.54
CA VAL A 130 -9.52 -25.59 23.87
C VAL A 130 -10.20 -24.76 24.97
N MET A 131 -10.21 -23.43 24.85
CA MET A 131 -10.86 -22.54 25.80
C MET A 131 -12.37 -22.79 25.87
N ILE A 132 -13.02 -23.04 24.73
CA ILE A 132 -14.46 -23.38 24.70
C ILE A 132 -14.73 -24.67 25.49
N VAL A 133 -13.87 -25.68 25.33
CA VAL A 133 -14.00 -26.95 26.07
C VAL A 133 -13.81 -26.72 27.58
N ILE A 134 -12.77 -26.00 27.98
CA ILE A 134 -12.52 -25.65 29.39
C ILE A 134 -13.72 -24.88 29.97
N LEU A 135 -14.26 -23.90 29.23
CA LEU A 135 -15.41 -23.14 29.65
C LEU A 135 -16.64 -24.03 29.85
N ALA A 136 -16.91 -24.96 28.94
CA ALA A 136 -18.01 -25.91 29.09
C ALA A 136 -17.85 -26.78 30.36
N VAL A 137 -16.62 -27.24 30.65
CA VAL A 137 -16.32 -27.98 31.89
C VAL A 137 -16.50 -27.11 33.12
N LEU A 138 -16.10 -25.83 33.08
CA LEU A 138 -16.29 -24.89 34.19
C LEU A 138 -17.78 -24.62 34.47
N LEU A 139 -18.63 -24.51 33.43
CA LEU A 139 -20.07 -24.33 33.59
C LEU A 139 -20.75 -25.57 34.20
N LEU A 140 -20.31 -26.77 33.82
CA LEU A 140 -20.81 -28.04 34.35
C LEU A 140 -20.16 -28.44 35.70
N GLY A 141 -19.12 -27.72 36.11
CA GLY A 141 -18.29 -28.02 37.27
C GLY A 141 -19.00 -27.91 38.62
N SER A 142 -20.18 -27.27 38.68
CA SER A 142 -20.99 -27.18 39.92
C SER A 142 -21.37 -28.54 40.51
N GLN A 143 -21.50 -29.57 39.67
CA GLN A 143 -21.81 -30.93 40.09
C GLN A 143 -20.56 -31.76 40.40
N PHE A 144 -19.39 -31.32 39.96
CA PHE A 144 -18.13 -32.07 40.04
C PHE A 144 -16.96 -31.14 40.41
N PRO A 145 -16.72 -30.87 41.71
CA PRO A 145 -15.71 -29.93 42.16
C PRO A 145 -14.29 -30.28 41.71
N VAL A 146 -13.99 -31.58 41.54
CA VAL A 146 -12.69 -32.05 41.02
C VAL A 146 -12.46 -31.58 39.58
N LEU A 147 -13.48 -31.66 38.72
CA LEU A 147 -13.37 -31.19 37.32
C LEU A 147 -13.16 -29.67 37.25
N GLN A 148 -13.75 -28.92 38.17
CA GLN A 148 -13.58 -27.47 38.24
C GLN A 148 -12.14 -27.07 38.60
N VAL A 149 -11.50 -27.77 39.55
CA VAL A 149 -10.09 -27.55 39.90
C VAL A 149 -9.18 -27.88 38.71
N ILE A 150 -9.41 -29.03 38.06
CA ILE A 150 -8.63 -29.44 36.88
C ILE A 150 -8.78 -28.41 35.74
N ALA A 151 -10.00 -27.95 35.45
CA ALA A 151 -10.23 -26.95 34.42
C ALA A 151 -9.59 -25.59 34.76
N SER A 152 -9.58 -25.21 36.04
CA SER A 152 -8.90 -24.00 36.51
C SER A 152 -7.38 -24.10 36.30
N LEU A 153 -6.76 -25.21 36.67
CA LEU A 153 -5.34 -25.46 36.42
C LEU A 153 -5.02 -25.52 34.93
N ALA A 154 -5.88 -26.15 34.12
CA ALA A 154 -5.74 -26.21 32.67
C ALA A 154 -5.80 -24.83 32.03
N THR A 155 -6.60 -23.91 32.57
CA THR A 155 -6.66 -22.51 32.11
C THR A 155 -5.33 -21.79 32.31
N TRP A 156 -4.74 -21.90 33.50
CA TRP A 156 -3.43 -21.33 33.79
C TRP A 156 -2.33 -21.96 32.93
N LEU A 157 -2.36 -23.28 32.75
CA LEU A 157 -1.42 -23.98 31.87
C LEU A 157 -1.54 -23.49 30.43
N LEU A 158 -2.76 -23.38 29.90
CA LEU A 158 -3.02 -22.86 28.56
C LEU A 158 -2.49 -21.44 28.39
N LEU A 159 -2.71 -20.57 29.37
CA LEU A 159 -2.18 -19.20 29.37
C LEU A 159 -0.65 -19.20 29.25
N VAL A 160 0.04 -20.00 30.08
CA VAL A 160 1.50 -20.10 30.05
C VAL A 160 1.99 -20.61 28.69
N LEU A 161 1.33 -21.63 28.13
CA LEU A 161 1.69 -22.17 26.81
C LEU A 161 1.55 -21.13 25.69
N VAL A 162 0.48 -20.32 25.71
CA VAL A 162 0.29 -19.24 24.71
C VAL A 162 1.35 -18.14 24.86
N VAL A 163 1.70 -17.77 26.09
CA VAL A 163 2.76 -16.78 26.35
C VAL A 163 4.12 -17.30 25.88
N LEU A 164 4.41 -18.57 26.14
CA LEU A 164 5.64 -19.22 25.70
C LEU A 164 5.74 -19.28 24.18
N ASP A 165 4.66 -19.67 23.49
CA ASP A 165 4.57 -19.66 22.02
C ASP A 165 4.85 -18.26 21.44
N MET A 166 4.24 -17.23 22.03
CA MET A 166 4.47 -15.83 21.63
C MET A 166 5.93 -15.41 21.80
N TRP A 167 6.58 -15.84 22.88
CA TRP A 167 7.98 -15.54 23.15
C TRP A 167 8.93 -16.26 22.19
N VAL A 168 8.69 -17.56 21.93
CA VAL A 168 9.46 -18.35 20.95
C VAL A 168 9.32 -17.74 19.55
N MET A 169 8.09 -17.38 19.15
CA MET A 169 7.81 -16.65 17.91
C MET A 169 8.69 -15.40 17.77
N TRP A 170 8.72 -14.57 18.82
CA TRP A 170 9.40 -13.29 18.79
C TRP A 170 10.92 -13.44 18.76
N ARG A 171 11.48 -14.40 19.52
CA ARG A 171 12.90 -14.74 19.44
C ARG A 171 13.30 -15.23 18.05
N GLY A 172 12.50 -16.12 17.46
CA GLY A 172 12.73 -16.60 16.10
C GLY A 172 12.72 -15.45 15.08
N TYR A 173 11.79 -14.50 15.23
CA TYR A 173 11.71 -13.33 14.35
C TYR A 173 12.94 -12.43 14.47
N LYS A 174 13.36 -12.12 15.70
CA LYS A 174 14.54 -11.26 15.93
C LYS A 174 15.80 -11.84 15.30
N LYS A 175 15.99 -13.17 15.41
CA LYS A 175 17.11 -13.86 14.76
C LYS A 175 17.04 -13.69 13.24
N LEU A 176 15.88 -13.96 12.65
CA LEU A 176 15.65 -13.84 11.21
C LEU A 176 15.81 -12.40 10.69
N LEU A 177 15.36 -11.42 11.47
CA LEU A 177 15.49 -10.00 11.15
C LEU A 177 16.97 -9.59 11.11
N ASN A 178 17.76 -10.00 12.10
CA ASN A 178 19.19 -9.71 12.14
C ASN A 178 19.96 -10.38 10.99
N GLU A 179 19.52 -11.56 10.56
CA GLU A 179 20.15 -12.28 9.44
C GLU A 179 19.84 -11.65 8.07
N ARG A 180 18.62 -11.17 7.84
CA ARG A 180 18.17 -10.68 6.52
C ARG A 180 18.17 -9.16 6.38
N LEU A 181 17.87 -8.44 7.46
CA LEU A 181 17.61 -7.00 7.49
C LEU A 181 18.31 -6.39 8.71
N PRO A 182 19.67 -6.42 8.76
CA PRO A 182 20.43 -6.01 9.95
C PRO A 182 20.28 -4.53 10.33
N ASN A 183 19.87 -3.68 9.39
CA ASN A 183 19.74 -2.23 9.59
C ASN A 183 18.31 -1.76 9.91
N GLU A 184 17.37 -2.69 10.09
CA GLU A 184 15.95 -2.35 10.24
C GLU A 184 15.47 -2.35 11.69
N HIS A 185 14.59 -1.41 12.02
CA HIS A 185 14.19 -1.18 13.40
C HIS A 185 13.06 -2.13 13.82
N THR A 186 13.16 -2.73 15.01
CA THR A 186 12.12 -3.63 15.57
C THR A 186 10.88 -2.90 16.12
N ARG A 187 10.82 -1.57 16.03
CA ARG A 187 9.83 -0.76 16.75
C ARG A 187 8.42 -1.00 16.20
N GLY A 188 7.50 -1.43 17.07
CA GLY A 188 6.10 -1.71 16.72
C GLY A 188 5.85 -3.03 15.99
N LEU A 189 6.90 -3.76 15.57
CA LEU A 189 6.77 -5.05 14.89
C LEU A 189 6.24 -6.14 15.81
N PHE A 190 6.57 -6.09 17.11
CA PHE A 190 6.01 -7.02 18.09
C PHE A 190 4.49 -6.90 18.17
N MET A 191 3.98 -5.67 18.35
CA MET A 191 2.53 -5.43 18.45
C MET A 191 1.80 -5.78 17.15
N TYR A 192 2.41 -5.46 16.00
CA TYR A 192 1.90 -5.87 14.70
C TYR A 192 1.83 -7.40 14.56
N GLY A 193 2.92 -8.10 14.90
CA GLY A 193 2.99 -9.56 14.83
C GLY A 193 2.01 -10.23 15.80
N LEU A 194 1.87 -9.70 17.02
CA LEU A 194 0.94 -10.19 18.02
C LEU A 194 -0.51 -10.07 17.54
N ASN A 195 -0.91 -8.91 17.02
CA ASN A 195 -2.24 -8.73 16.44
C ASN A 195 -2.51 -9.71 15.29
N ARG A 196 -1.52 -9.95 14.42
CA ARG A 196 -1.66 -10.90 13.32
C ARG A 196 -1.74 -12.35 13.82
N ALA A 197 -0.97 -12.72 14.84
CA ALA A 197 -0.95 -14.07 15.40
C ALA A 197 -2.28 -14.46 16.06
N MET A 198 -2.99 -13.49 16.66
CA MET A 198 -4.30 -13.71 17.29
C MET A 198 -5.44 -13.85 16.28
N GLN A 199 -5.34 -13.26 15.09
CA GLN A 199 -6.38 -13.39 14.08
C GLN A 199 -6.36 -14.77 13.45
N ILE A 200 -7.54 -15.35 13.21
CA ILE A 200 -7.67 -16.62 12.47
C ILE A 200 -7.13 -16.43 11.05
N ARG A 201 -6.26 -17.34 10.60
CA ARG A 201 -5.56 -17.28 9.31
C ARG A 201 -6.46 -16.96 8.11
N ARG A 202 -7.70 -17.47 8.10
CA ARG A 202 -8.66 -17.24 7.00
C ARG A 202 -9.16 -15.80 6.90
N PHE A 203 -9.18 -15.05 8.01
CA PHE A 203 -9.67 -13.67 8.06
C PHE A 203 -8.55 -12.64 8.05
N ARG A 204 -7.28 -13.07 7.95
CA ARG A 204 -6.13 -12.16 7.86
C ARG A 204 -6.11 -11.48 6.50
N GLN A 205 -6.12 -10.15 6.50
CA GLN A 205 -5.79 -9.32 5.35
C GLN A 205 -4.36 -8.78 5.53
N PRO A 206 -3.52 -8.70 4.48
CA PRO A 206 -3.57 -9.45 3.22
C PRO A 206 -3.41 -10.96 3.46
N ALA A 207 -3.97 -11.76 2.55
CA ALA A 207 -3.97 -13.21 2.64
C ALA A 207 -2.55 -13.79 2.75
N PRO A 208 -2.35 -14.89 3.51
CA PRO A 208 -1.06 -15.52 3.67
C PRO A 208 -0.55 -16.06 2.32
N THR A 209 0.60 -15.55 1.87
CA THR A 209 1.22 -15.95 0.59
C THR A 209 1.86 -17.35 0.65
N ILE A 210 2.15 -17.86 1.85
CA ILE A 210 3.02 -19.03 2.07
C ILE A 210 2.28 -20.10 2.87
N LYS A 211 2.39 -21.37 2.47
CA LYS A 211 1.75 -22.49 3.18
C LYS A 211 2.50 -22.80 4.49
N ARG A 212 1.84 -23.54 5.40
CA ARG A 212 2.46 -23.95 6.67
C ARG A 212 3.66 -24.84 6.38
N GLY A 213 4.80 -24.54 6.99
CA GLY A 213 6.06 -25.30 6.85
C GLY A 213 6.88 -24.99 5.59
N GLU A 214 6.40 -24.14 4.69
CA GLU A 214 7.20 -23.66 3.57
C GLU A 214 8.25 -22.65 4.06
N LYS A 215 9.47 -22.78 3.52
CA LYS A 215 10.55 -21.83 3.75
C LYS A 215 10.30 -20.59 2.88
N PHE A 216 10.61 -19.44 3.45
CA PHE A 216 10.48 -18.12 2.84
C PHE A 216 11.78 -17.35 3.06
#